data_AF-A0A3D0XKF3-F1
#
_entry.id   AF-A0A3D0XKF3-F1
#
_cell.length_a   1.000
_cell.length_b   1.000
_cell.length_c   1.000
_cell.angle_alpha   90.00
_cell.angle_beta   90.00
_cell.angle_gamma   90.00
#
_symmetry.space_group_name_H-M   'P 1'
#
loop_
_entity.id
_entity.type
_entity.pdbx_description
1 polymer ?
#
loop_
_entity_poly.entity_id
_entity_poly.type
_entity_poly.pdbx_seq_one_letter_code
_entity_poly.pdbx_strand_id
1 'polypeptide(L)' 'MKNASSWFLCGVLSVLCLQAPSMLAKALHASPSMNIVLFLIDDLGWMDLGCQGSSYYQTPHIDSLASQGARFT' A
#
# COMPACT_ATOMS: atom_id res chain seq x y z
N MET A 1 9.66 55.71 -4.72
CA MET A 1 8.62 54.65 -4.86
C MET A 1 9.20 53.36 -5.46
N LYS A 2 10.38 52.86 -5.02
CA LYS A 2 11.03 51.67 -5.63
C LYS A 2 10.95 50.41 -4.76
N ASN A 3 10.24 50.49 -3.64
CA ASN A 3 10.41 49.56 -2.53
C ASN A 3 9.16 48.69 -2.35
N ALA A 4 7.98 49.11 -2.81
CA ALA A 4 6.73 48.40 -2.55
C ALA A 4 6.69 46.99 -3.17
N SER A 5 7.20 46.80 -4.40
CA SER A 5 7.25 45.48 -5.06
C SER A 5 8.15 44.48 -4.35
N SER A 6 9.21 44.94 -3.67
CA SER A 6 10.15 44.09 -2.93
C SER A 6 9.50 43.45 -1.69
N TRP A 7 8.55 44.12 -1.05
CA TRP A 7 7.85 43.61 0.13
C TRP A 7 6.76 42.62 -0.27
N PHE A 8 6.09 42.83 -1.41
CA PHE A 8 5.17 41.86 -2.00
C PHE A 8 5.88 40.58 -2.45
N LEU A 9 7.03 40.68 -3.11
CA LEU A 9 7.84 39.53 -3.51
C LEU A 9 8.35 38.71 -2.31
N CYS A 10 8.82 39.39 -1.25
CA CYS A 10 9.26 38.73 -0.03
C CYS A 10 8.10 38.05 0.73
N GLY A 11 6.92 38.67 0.74
CA GLY A 11 5.71 38.11 1.35
C GLY A 11 5.16 36.88 0.63
N VAL A 12 5.12 36.90 -0.71
CA VAL A 12 4.71 35.72 -1.50
C VAL A 12 5.71 34.59 -1.37
N LEU A 13 7.02 34.89 -1.37
CA LEU A 13 8.07 33.89 -1.20
C LEU A 13 8.04 33.27 0.21
N SER A 14 7.74 34.04 1.26
CA SER A 14 7.63 33.50 2.62
C SER A 14 6.41 32.60 2.81
N VAL A 15 5.26 32.96 2.22
CA VAL A 15 4.03 32.14 2.26
C VAL A 15 4.22 30.85 1.47
N LEU A 16 4.87 30.89 0.31
CA LEU A 16 5.16 29.70 -0.48
C LEU A 16 6.12 28.73 0.25
N CYS A 17 7.15 29.28 0.91
CA CYS A 17 8.07 28.49 1.75
C CYS A 17 7.37 27.85 2.96
N LEU A 18 6.34 28.51 3.53
CA LEU A 18 5.63 28.00 4.71
C LEU A 18 4.63 26.88 4.37
N GLN A 19 4.14 26.81 3.12
CA GLN A 19 3.17 25.80 2.67
C GLN A 19 3.82 24.55 2.06
N ALA A 20 5.08 24.62 1.65
CA ALA A 20 5.81 23.47 1.10
C ALA A 20 5.96 22.25 2.07
N PRO A 21 6.19 22.43 3.39
CA PRO A 21 6.42 21.29 4.29
C PRO A 21 5.18 20.42 4.52
N SER A 22 3.99 21.03 4.54
CA SER A 22 2.74 20.32 4.82
C SER A 22 2.29 19.41 3.66
N MET A 23 2.59 19.79 2.43
CA MET A 23 2.33 18.95 1.25
C MET A 23 3.26 17.74 1.19
N LEU A 24 4.54 17.91 1.55
CA LEU A 24 5.50 16.81 1.60
C LEU A 24 5.16 15.80 2.71
N ALA A 25 4.72 16.28 3.88
CA ALA A 25 4.29 15.43 4.99
C ALA A 25 3.08 14.54 4.62
N LYS A 26 2.14 15.06 3.84
CA LYS A 26 0.94 14.31 3.40
C LYS A 26 1.27 13.23 2.37
N ALA A 27 2.28 13.46 1.53
CA ALA A 27 2.79 12.46 0.59
C ALA A 27 3.53 11.31 1.30
N LEU A 28 4.19 11.58 2.43
CA LEU A 28 4.90 10.57 3.23
C LEU A 28 3.97 9.74 4.12
N HIS A 29 2.76 10.21 4.41
CA HIS A 29 1.89 9.65 5.44
C HIS A 29 0.67 8.88 4.90
N ALA A 30 0.80 8.17 3.78
CA ALA A 30 -0.38 7.56 3.15
C ALA A 30 -0.16 6.17 2.54
N SER A 31 0.68 5.33 3.13
CA SER A 31 0.48 3.89 2.92
C SER A 31 -0.51 3.41 3.99
N PRO A 32 -1.71 2.94 3.62
CA PRO A 32 -2.64 2.36 4.59
C PRO A 32 -1.93 1.26 5.38
N SER A 33 -2.20 1.17 6.67
CA SER A 33 -1.58 0.16 7.53
C SER A 33 -1.84 -1.22 6.96
N MET A 34 -0.78 -1.89 6.51
CA MET A 34 -0.88 -3.25 6.01
C MET A 34 -1.07 -4.20 7.19
N ASN A 35 -2.15 -4.97 7.17
CA ASN A 35 -2.38 -6.04 8.13
C ASN A 35 -1.87 -7.34 7.55
N ILE A 36 -1.15 -8.12 8.35
CA ILE A 36 -0.62 -9.43 7.95
C ILE A 36 -1.38 -10.49 8.73
N VAL A 37 -2.03 -11.42 8.02
CA VAL A 37 -2.69 -12.59 8.60
C VAL A 37 -1.95 -13.82 8.10
N LEU A 38 -1.37 -14.58 9.04
CA LEU A 38 -0.66 -15.82 8.74
C LEU A 38 -1.56 -17.02 9.08
N PHE A 39 -1.87 -17.83 8.08
CA PHE A 39 -2.49 -19.14 8.26
C PHE A 39 -1.39 -20.19 8.26
N LEU A 40 -1.24 -20.91 9.37
CA LEU A 40 -0.38 -22.08 9.46
C LEU A 40 -1.28 -23.32 9.50
N ILE A 41 -1.02 -24.26 8.61
CA ILE A 41 -1.76 -25.51 8.51
C ILE A 41 -0.76 -26.64 8.76
N ASP A 42 -1.09 -27.50 9.71
CA ASP A 42 -0.29 -28.66 10.07
C ASP A 42 -0.50 -29.78 9.04
N ASP A 43 0.59 -30.46 8.66
CA ASP A 43 0.58 -31.62 7.75
C ASP A 43 -0.24 -31.48 6.46
N LEU A 44 -0.28 -30.28 5.85
CA LEU A 44 -0.94 -30.09 4.55
C LEU A 44 -0.08 -30.66 3.41
N GLY A 45 -0.58 -31.71 2.76
CA GLY A 45 0.07 -32.35 1.63
C GLY A 45 0.00 -31.51 0.35
N TRP A 46 0.98 -31.71 -0.52
CA TRP A 46 1.09 -30.99 -1.80
C TRP A 46 -0.13 -31.13 -2.72
N MET A 47 -0.76 -32.31 -2.72
CA MET A 47 -1.87 -32.67 -3.60
C MET A 47 -3.24 -32.47 -2.94
N ASP A 48 -3.30 -31.84 -1.77
CA ASP A 48 -4.54 -31.73 -1.00
C ASP A 48 -5.42 -30.55 -1.44
N LEU A 49 -4.86 -29.55 -2.11
CA LEU A 49 -5.58 -28.35 -2.53
C LEU A 49 -6.15 -28.47 -3.94
N GLY A 50 -7.32 -27.87 -4.18
CA GLY A 50 -7.94 -27.78 -5.50
C GLY A 50 -7.03 -27.09 -6.53
N CYS A 51 -6.38 -25.99 -6.15
CA CYS A 51 -5.39 -25.29 -6.98
C CYS A 51 -4.11 -26.10 -7.29
N GLN A 52 -3.92 -27.25 -6.62
CA GLN A 52 -2.87 -28.23 -6.88
C GLN A 52 -3.36 -29.42 -7.72
N GLY A 53 -4.62 -29.38 -8.19
CA GLY A 53 -5.23 -30.43 -9.00
C GLY A 53 -5.98 -31.49 -8.18
N SER A 54 -6.18 -31.27 -6.88
CA SER A 54 -7.03 -32.17 -6.08
C SER A 54 -8.48 -32.11 -6.55
N SER A 55 -9.10 -33.28 -6.71
CA SER A 55 -10.56 -33.40 -6.93
C SER A 55 -11.29 -33.96 -5.71
N TYR A 56 -10.55 -34.30 -4.64
CA TYR A 56 -11.11 -34.93 -3.45
C TYR A 56 -11.55 -33.89 -2.42
N TYR A 57 -10.68 -32.92 -2.10
CA TYR A 57 -11.00 -31.84 -1.17
C TYR A 57 -11.45 -30.59 -1.91
N GLN A 58 -12.50 -29.94 -1.42
CA GLN A 58 -12.96 -28.67 -1.94
C GLN A 58 -12.36 -27.52 -1.11
N THR A 59 -11.52 -26.70 -1.74
CA THR A 59 -10.81 -25.60 -1.07
C THR A 59 -11.09 -24.24 -1.72
N PRO A 60 -12.37 -23.86 -1.95
CA PRO A 60 -12.71 -22.72 -2.81
C PRO A 60 -12.13 -21.38 -2.33
N HIS A 61 -11.94 -21.20 -1.03
CA HIS A 61 -11.31 -19.99 -0.48
C HIS A 61 -9.79 -19.95 -0.70
N ILE A 62 -9.11 -21.09 -0.54
CA ILE A 62 -7.66 -21.18 -0.84
C ILE A 62 -7.41 -21.06 -2.34
N ASP A 63 -8.28 -21.67 -3.15
CA ASP A 63 -8.21 -21.60 -4.61
C ASP A 63 -8.40 -20.14 -5.09
N SER A 64 -9.36 -19.42 -4.50
CA SER A 64 -9.58 -18.00 -4.76
C SER A 64 -8.36 -17.15 -4.35
N LEU A 65 -7.79 -17.38 -3.17
CA LEU A 65 -6.57 -16.70 -2.72
C LEU A 65 -5.38 -16.97 -3.65
N ALA A 66 -5.20 -18.21 -4.10
CA ALA A 66 -4.15 -18.58 -5.05
C ALA A 66 -4.34 -17.92 -6.43
N SER A 67 -5.59 -17.70 -6.85
CA SER A 67 -5.90 -17.04 -8.14
C SER A 67 -5.73 -15.52 -8.12
N GLN A 68 -5.89 -14.89 -6.97
CA GLN A 68 -5.80 -13.43 -6.80
C GLN A 68 -4.43 -12.96 -6.33
N GLY A 69 -3.61 -13.87 -5.82
CA GLY A 69 -2.30 -13.60 -5.25
C GLY A 69 -1.14 -14.19 -6.05
N ALA A 70 -0.03 -14.38 -5.35
CA ALA A 70 1.10 -15.15 -5.83
C ALA A 70 1.05 -16.54 -5.19
N ARG A 71 1.32 -17.57 -5.98
CA ARG A 71 1.45 -18.96 -5.51
C ARG A 71 2.87 -19.43 -5.79
N PHE A 72 3.54 -19.92 -4.74
CA PHE A 72 4.86 -20.52 -4.85
C PHE A 72 4.69 -22.02 -4.91
N THR A 73 5.12 -22.62 -6.01
CA THR A 73 5.05 -24.06 -6.21
C THR A 73 6.37 -24.63 -6.69
#